data_AF-A0A3P7PZA0-F1
#
_entry.id   AF-A0A3P7PZA0-F1
#
_cell.length_a   1.000
_cell.length_b   1.000
_cell.length_c   1.000
_cell.angle_alpha   90.00
_cell.angle_beta   90.00
_cell.angle_gamma   90.00
#
_symmetry.space_group_name_H-M   'P 1'
#
loop_
_entity.id
_entity.type
_entity.pdbx_description
1 polymer ?
#
loop_
_entity_poly.entity_id
_entity_poly.type
_entity_poly.pdbx_seq_one_letter_code
_entity_poly.pdbx_strand_id
1 'polypeptide(L)'
;MRGTKISHCPLDPQEMFIHRFRRHKRPSLPPSSSASIPGTSTRPTFSKPGLEKQFAFNSSVSPVLTPTLDLLKEEETKDSLRKAITLLTQRNEQLVVADTDPEVFDFCEKQSKADAMQLTNPILAAFIREKKKKEEKKPVVARGSVW
;
A
#
# COMPACT_ATOMS: atom_id res chain seq x y z
N MET A 1 25.60 4.44 -31.50
CA MET A 1 24.70 4.85 -30.39
C MET A 1 23.67 3.76 -30.18
N ARG A 2 23.73 3.01 -29.07
CA ARG A 2 22.76 1.95 -28.75
C ARG A 2 21.81 2.48 -27.67
N GLY A 3 20.56 2.71 -28.03
CA GLY A 3 19.52 3.16 -27.13
C GLY A 3 19.00 1.98 -26.30
N THR A 4 19.25 2.00 -25.00
CA THR A 4 18.71 1.04 -24.04
C THR A 4 17.21 1.30 -23.89
N LYS A 5 16.37 0.41 -24.43
CA LYS A 5 14.93 0.40 -24.12
C LYS A 5 14.78 -0.06 -22.68
N ILE A 6 14.47 0.87 -21.80
CA ILE A 6 14.04 0.58 -20.42
C ILE A 6 12.70 -0.13 -20.54
N SER A 7 12.70 -1.45 -20.33
CA SER A 7 11.49 -2.24 -20.15
C SER A 7 10.81 -1.72 -18.88
N HIS A 8 9.74 -0.94 -19.05
CA HIS A 8 8.92 -0.51 -17.95
C HIS A 8 8.09 -1.72 -17.49
N CYS A 9 8.59 -2.47 -16.51
CA CYS A 9 7.74 -3.39 -15.78
C CYS A 9 6.59 -2.56 -15.15
N PRO A 10 5.32 -2.98 -15.30
CA PRO A 10 4.24 -2.32 -14.59
C PRO A 10 4.50 -2.46 -13.09
N LEU A 11 4.64 -1.31 -12.42
CA LEU A 11 4.79 -1.24 -10.97
C LEU A 11 3.61 -1.96 -10.31
N ASP A 12 3.90 -2.74 -9.27
CA ASP A 12 2.92 -3.44 -8.45
C ASP A 12 1.79 -2.46 -8.03
N PRO A 13 0.51 -2.81 -8.22
CA PRO A 13 -0.63 -2.03 -7.73
C PRO A 13 -0.51 -1.59 -6.26
N GLN A 14 0.20 -2.34 -5.40
CA GLN A 14 0.48 -1.93 -4.03
C GLN A 14 1.52 -0.81 -3.91
N GLU A 15 2.58 -0.83 -4.72
CA GLU A 15 3.55 0.27 -4.81
C GLU A 15 2.88 1.57 -5.30
N MET A 16 1.95 1.44 -6.25
CA MET A 16 1.11 2.53 -6.72
C MET A 16 0.22 3.10 -5.61
N PHE A 17 -0.29 2.27 -4.70
CA PHE A 17 -1.09 2.69 -3.56
C PHE A 17 -0.25 3.51 -2.57
N ILE A 18 0.93 3.01 -2.18
CA ILE A 18 1.85 3.73 -1.28
C ILE A 18 2.26 5.07 -1.89
N HIS A 19 2.58 5.11 -3.20
CA HIS A 19 2.89 6.34 -3.91
C HIS A 19 1.70 7.31 -4.02
N ARG A 20 0.47 6.81 -4.17
CA ARG A 20 -0.74 7.65 -4.26
C ARG A 20 -1.08 8.29 -2.93
N PHE A 21 -0.94 7.57 -1.82
CA PHE A 21 -1.13 8.11 -0.48
C PHE A 21 -0.05 9.14 -0.12
N ARG A 22 1.22 8.90 -0.51
CA ARG A 22 2.31 9.89 -0.37
C ARG A 22 2.08 11.18 -1.16
N ARG A 23 1.34 11.13 -2.28
CA ARG A 23 1.06 12.31 -3.13
C ARG A 23 -0.13 13.16 -2.67
N HIS A 24 -1.10 12.59 -1.96
CA HIS A 24 -2.34 13.30 -1.61
C HIS A 24 -2.31 14.06 -0.27
N LYS A 25 -1.21 14.03 0.50
CA LYS A 25 -1.05 14.82 1.74
C LYS A 25 0.26 15.62 1.78
N ARG A 26 0.42 16.59 0.88
CA ARG A 26 1.39 17.68 1.11
C ARG A 26 0.58 18.96 1.42
N PRO A 27 0.42 19.34 2.70
CA PRO A 27 0.07 20.72 3.02
C PRO A 27 1.25 21.59 2.58
N SER A 28 1.02 22.52 1.66
CA SER A 28 2.01 23.54 1.31
C SER A 28 2.19 24.49 2.49
N LEU A 29 3.33 24.41 3.19
CA LEU A 29 3.80 25.45 4.09
C LEU A 29 5.03 26.15 3.48
N PRO A 30 5.23 27.46 3.76
CA PRO A 30 6.23 28.28 3.09
C PRO A 30 7.67 27.89 3.49
N PRO A 31 8.69 28.18 2.65
CA PRO A 31 10.05 27.75 2.90
C PRO A 31 10.71 28.62 3.97
N SER A 32 11.22 27.99 5.03
CA SER A 32 12.24 28.59 5.89
C SER A 32 13.56 27.86 5.67
N SER A 33 14.58 28.62 5.30
CA SER A 33 15.94 28.17 5.02
C SER A 33 16.66 27.73 6.29
N SER A 34 17.06 26.46 6.34
CA SER A 34 18.31 26.02 6.97
C SER A 34 18.64 24.63 6.44
N ALA A 35 19.64 24.56 5.57
CA ALA A 35 20.15 23.32 5.02
C ALA A 35 20.91 22.53 6.09
N SER A 36 20.46 21.31 6.37
CA SER A 36 21.25 20.27 7.02
C SER A 36 21.05 18.96 6.25
N ILE A 37 22.17 18.31 5.98
CA ILE A 37 22.40 17.11 5.16
C ILE A 37 21.33 16.01 5.38
N PRO A 38 20.76 15.38 4.33
CA PRO A 38 19.67 14.43 4.46
C PRO A 38 20.20 13.02 4.78
N GLY A 39 20.29 12.69 6.06
CA GLY A 39 20.28 11.32 6.56
C GLY A 39 18.90 10.96 7.09
N THR A 40 17.87 10.95 6.23
CA THR A 40 16.49 10.72 6.67
C THR A 40 16.21 9.23 6.86
N SER A 41 16.39 8.73 8.09
CA SER A 41 15.51 7.70 8.61
C SER A 41 14.93 8.20 9.93
N THR A 42 14.01 9.16 9.82
CA THR A 42 13.24 9.62 10.97
C THR A 42 12.22 8.54 11.28
N ARG A 43 12.42 7.83 12.41
CA ARG A 43 11.41 6.92 12.97
C ARG A 43 10.05 7.64 12.96
N PRO A 44 8.98 7.00 12.44
CA PRO A 44 7.66 7.62 12.45
C PRO A 44 7.23 7.95 13.88
N THR A 45 6.63 9.13 14.07
CA THR A 45 6.02 9.52 15.34
C THR A 45 4.55 9.11 15.33
N PHE A 46 4.10 8.47 16.41
CA PHE A 46 2.73 7.97 16.54
C PHE A 46 2.00 8.74 17.64
N SER A 47 0.77 9.15 17.37
CA SER A 47 -0.16 9.70 18.36
C SER A 47 -0.84 8.59 19.17
N LYS A 48 -0.98 7.39 18.59
CA LYS A 48 -1.62 6.23 19.22
C LYS A 48 -0.54 5.25 19.73
N PRO A 49 -0.37 5.08 21.06
CA PRO A 49 0.70 4.25 21.62
C PRO A 49 0.55 2.76 21.28
N GLY A 50 -0.67 2.29 21.00
CA GLY A 50 -0.91 0.91 20.55
C GLY A 50 -0.30 0.62 19.17
N LEU A 51 -0.43 1.56 18.22
CA LEU A 51 0.14 1.42 16.87
C LEU A 51 1.66 1.54 16.90
N GLU A 52 2.19 2.42 17.76
CA GLU A 52 3.64 2.53 17.96
C GLU A 52 4.26 1.21 18.44
N LYS A 53 3.63 0.57 19.44
CA LYS A 53 4.09 -0.72 19.98
C LYS A 53 4.07 -1.81 18.91
N GLN A 54 3.03 -1.85 18.07
CA GLN A 54 2.96 -2.79 16.95
C GLN A 54 4.05 -2.52 15.90
N PHE A 55 4.28 -1.25 15.55
CA PHE A 55 5.33 -0.86 14.62
C PHE A 55 6.71 -1.27 15.14
N ALA A 56 6.98 -1.02 16.43
CA ALA A 56 8.24 -1.40 17.07
C ALA A 56 8.43 -2.92 17.09
N PHE A 57 7.39 -3.67 17.45
CA PHE A 57 7.42 -5.14 17.43
C PHE A 57 7.71 -5.67 16.03
N ASN A 58 6.93 -5.27 15.02
CA ASN A 58 7.13 -5.70 13.63
C ASN A 58 8.53 -5.34 13.12
N SER A 59 9.02 -4.14 13.46
CA SER A 59 10.37 -3.69 13.09
C SER A 59 11.48 -4.53 13.74
N SER A 60 11.21 -5.12 14.91
CA SER A 60 12.16 -6.02 15.59
C SER A 60 12.21 -7.42 14.98
N VAL A 61 11.16 -7.83 14.25
CA VAL A 61 11.07 -9.16 13.62
C VAL A 61 11.90 -9.23 12.34
N SER A 62 11.86 -8.20 11.49
CA SER A 62 12.57 -8.24 10.19
C SER A 62 14.08 -8.54 10.31
N PRO A 63 14.85 -7.92 11.23
CA PRO A 63 16.27 -8.24 11.43
C PRO A 63 16.54 -9.68 11.89
N VAL A 64 15.55 -10.34 12.51
CA VAL A 64 15.66 -11.76 12.90
C VAL A 64 15.44 -12.67 11.70
N LEU A 65 14.54 -12.30 10.78
CA LEU A 65 14.20 -13.08 9.59
C LEU A 65 15.24 -12.94 8.47
N THR A 66 15.84 -11.76 8.29
CA THR A 66 16.77 -11.50 7.18
C THR A 66 17.98 -12.46 7.15
N PRO A 67 18.69 -12.74 8.26
CA PRO A 67 19.81 -13.68 8.25
C PRO A 67 19.38 -15.12 7.90
N THR A 68 18.15 -15.51 8.24
CA THR A 68 17.63 -16.84 7.90
C THR A 68 17.49 -17.02 6.39
N LEU A 69 17.27 -15.94 5.64
CA LEU A 69 17.13 -15.99 4.18
C LEU A 69 18.40 -16.52 3.48
N ASP A 70 19.57 -16.13 3.99
CA ASP A 70 20.87 -16.51 3.45
C ASP A 70 21.25 -17.96 3.82
N LEU A 71 20.67 -18.50 4.90
CA LEU A 71 20.94 -19.84 5.40
C LEU A 71 20.06 -20.92 4.74
N LEU A 72 18.91 -20.51 4.18
CA LEU A 72 18.01 -21.43 3.50
C LEU A 72 18.65 -21.93 2.20
N LYS A 73 18.44 -23.21 1.88
CA LYS A 73 18.87 -23.81 0.60
C LYS A 73 17.75 -23.86 -0.42
N GLU A 74 16.51 -24.00 0.06
CA GLU A 74 15.32 -24.15 -0.76
C GLU A 74 14.76 -22.79 -1.17
N GLU A 75 14.66 -22.55 -2.48
CA GLU A 75 14.19 -21.27 -3.01
C GLU A 75 12.72 -21.00 -2.68
N GLU A 76 11.85 -22.02 -2.66
CA GLU A 76 10.43 -21.83 -2.29
C GLU A 76 10.27 -21.32 -0.85
N THR A 77 11.09 -21.84 0.07
CA THR A 77 11.12 -21.37 1.46
C THR A 77 11.69 -19.96 1.56
N LYS A 78 12.73 -19.64 0.76
CA LYS A 78 13.25 -18.26 0.67
C LYS A 78 12.21 -17.30 0.14
N ASP A 79 11.46 -17.67 -0.88
CA ASP A 79 10.43 -16.81 -1.46
C ASP A 79 9.29 -16.58 -0.48
N SER A 80 8.89 -17.62 0.26
CA SER A 80 7.93 -17.49 1.36
C SER A 80 8.42 -16.54 2.46
N LEU A 81 9.70 -16.64 2.83
CA LEU A 81 10.31 -15.77 3.84
C LEU A 81 10.47 -14.32 3.35
N ARG A 82 10.91 -14.10 2.10
CA ARG A 82 10.94 -12.78 1.44
C ARG A 82 9.56 -12.15 1.46
N LYS A 83 8.54 -12.92 1.08
CA LYS A 83 7.14 -12.48 1.12
C LYS A 83 6.71 -12.07 2.53
N ALA A 84 7.08 -12.84 3.56
CA ALA A 84 6.77 -12.48 4.96
C ALA A 84 7.43 -11.15 5.38
N ILE A 85 8.70 -10.94 5.04
CA ILE A 85 9.42 -9.68 5.32
C ILE A 85 8.75 -8.51 4.59
N THR A 86 8.37 -8.69 3.32
CA THR A 86 7.64 -7.68 2.56
C THR A 86 6.30 -7.33 3.21
N LEU A 87 5.52 -8.33 3.62
CA LEU A 87 4.24 -8.12 4.30
C LEU A 87 4.40 -7.38 5.64
N LEU A 88 5.43 -7.69 6.42
CA LEU A 88 5.74 -6.96 7.66
C LEU A 88 6.10 -5.50 7.39
N THR A 89 6.88 -5.25 6.33
CA THR A 89 7.26 -3.90 5.91
C THR A 89 6.03 -3.10 5.49
N GLN A 90 5.17 -3.67 4.65
CA GLN A 90 3.91 -3.06 4.24
C GLN A 90 2.98 -2.80 5.43
N ARG A 91 2.91 -3.75 6.39
CA ARG A 91 2.11 -3.57 7.61
C ARG A 91 2.57 -2.36 8.40
N ASN A 92 3.88 -2.14 8.51
CA ASN A 92 4.45 -0.97 9.17
C ASN A 92 4.08 0.34 8.47
N GLU A 93 4.11 0.38 7.14
CA GLU A 93 3.66 1.55 6.38
C GLU A 93 2.17 1.84 6.61
N GLN A 94 1.33 0.81 6.65
CA GLN A 94 -0.09 0.96 6.98
C GLN A 94 -0.30 1.47 8.40
N LEU A 95 0.48 1.02 9.38
CA LEU A 95 0.39 1.52 10.77
C LEU A 95 0.65 3.03 10.83
N VAL A 96 1.64 3.52 10.08
CA VAL A 96 1.96 4.95 10.01
C VAL A 96 0.78 5.74 9.46
N VAL A 97 0.13 5.26 8.40
CA VAL A 97 -1.05 5.93 7.82
C VAL A 97 -2.25 5.85 8.77
N ALA A 98 -2.48 4.70 9.39
CA ALA A 98 -3.59 4.46 10.32
C ALA A 98 -3.53 5.32 11.59
N ASP A 99 -2.34 5.78 11.96
CA ASP A 99 -2.19 6.74 13.04
C ASP A 99 -2.92 8.06 12.75
N THR A 100 -3.01 8.45 11.47
CA THR A 100 -3.80 9.62 11.05
C THR A 100 -5.19 9.25 10.54
N ASP A 101 -5.34 8.13 9.85
CA ASP A 101 -6.57 7.73 9.16
C ASP A 101 -6.87 6.23 9.36
N PRO A 102 -7.68 5.87 10.37
CA PRO A 102 -7.99 4.48 10.69
C PRO A 102 -8.71 3.71 9.57
N GLU A 103 -9.42 4.39 8.66
CA GLU A 103 -10.17 3.74 7.58
C GLU A 103 -9.27 3.03 6.56
N VAL A 104 -7.96 3.28 6.60
CA VAL A 104 -6.97 2.60 5.76
C VAL A 104 -7.04 1.08 5.91
N PHE A 105 -7.35 0.56 7.10
CA PHE A 105 -7.46 -0.90 7.29
C PHE A 105 -8.66 -1.49 6.57
N ASP A 106 -9.83 -0.86 6.70
CA ASP A 106 -11.05 -1.29 6.01
C ASP A 106 -10.88 -1.20 4.50
N PHE A 107 -10.20 -0.16 4.02
CA PHE A 107 -9.86 -0.03 2.62
C PHE A 107 -8.94 -1.16 2.15
N CYS A 108 -7.86 -1.44 2.88
CA CYS A 108 -6.92 -2.52 2.56
C CYS A 108 -7.61 -3.89 2.56
N GLU A 109 -8.51 -4.16 3.50
CA GLU A 109 -9.29 -5.40 3.50
C GLU A 109 -10.21 -5.52 2.29
N LYS A 110 -10.92 -4.45 1.95
CA LYS A 110 -11.81 -4.41 0.76
C LYS A 110 -11.00 -4.66 -0.51
N GLN A 111 -9.83 -4.03 -0.63
CA GLN A 111 -8.94 -4.22 -1.78
C GLN A 111 -8.39 -5.65 -1.83
N SER A 112 -7.92 -6.20 -0.71
CA SER A 112 -7.43 -7.58 -0.64
C SER A 112 -8.49 -8.59 -1.08
N LYS A 113 -9.75 -8.41 -0.68
CA LYS A 113 -10.88 -9.24 -1.14
C LYS A 113 -11.12 -9.10 -2.64
N ALA A 114 -11.00 -7.89 -3.19
CA ALA A 114 -11.15 -7.65 -4.62
C ALA A 114 -10.01 -8.28 -5.45
N ASP A 115 -8.78 -8.23 -4.95
CA ASP A 115 -7.61 -8.83 -5.58
C ASP A 115 -7.69 -10.36 -5.53
N ALA A 116 -8.11 -10.93 -4.38
CA ALA A 116 -8.39 -12.36 -4.25
C ALA A 116 -9.45 -12.81 -5.27
N MET A 117 -10.55 -12.05 -5.41
CA MET A 117 -11.58 -12.35 -6.41
C MET A 117 -11.06 -12.26 -7.85
N GLN A 118 -10.14 -11.33 -8.13
CA GLN A 118 -9.50 -11.23 -9.46
C GLN A 118 -8.59 -12.43 -9.74
N LEU A 119 -7.87 -12.91 -8.74
CA LEU A 119 -7.01 -14.09 -8.83
C LEU A 119 -7.81 -15.38 -9.03
N THR A 120 -8.90 -15.57 -8.28
CA THR A 120 -9.69 -16.81 -8.35
C THR A 120 -10.68 -16.81 -9.51
N ASN A 121 -11.27 -15.65 -9.86
CA ASN A 121 -12.35 -15.53 -10.84
C ASN A 121 -12.21 -14.26 -11.70
N PRO A 122 -11.22 -14.20 -12.62
CA PRO A 122 -10.89 -12.98 -13.36
C PRO A 122 -12.03 -12.45 -14.25
N ILE A 123 -12.82 -13.34 -14.87
CA ILE A 123 -13.95 -12.97 -15.73
C ILE A 123 -15.06 -12.31 -14.91
N LEU A 124 -15.40 -12.89 -13.76
CA LEU A 124 -16.43 -12.34 -12.87
C LEU A 124 -15.97 -11.00 -12.27
N ALA A 125 -14.69 -10.89 -11.89
CA ALA A 125 -14.12 -9.64 -11.41
C ALA A 125 -14.18 -8.53 -12.47
N ALA A 126 -13.89 -8.84 -13.74
CA ALA A 126 -14.02 -7.90 -14.85
C ALA A 126 -15.48 -7.46 -15.06
N PHE A 127 -16.43 -8.41 -15.01
CA PHE A 127 -17.86 -8.12 -15.14
C PHE A 127 -18.38 -7.19 -14.02
N ILE A 128 -18.03 -7.47 -12.76
CA ILE A 128 -18.42 -6.63 -11.61
C ILE A 128 -17.87 -5.20 -11.76
N ARG A 129 -16.63 -5.05 -12.23
CA ARG A 129 -16.02 -3.73 -12.49
C ARG A 129 -16.74 -2.99 -13.62
N GLU A 130 -17.09 -3.68 -14.70
CA GLU A 130 -17.86 -3.10 -15.80
C GLU A 130 -19.25 -2.65 -15.35
N LYS A 131 -19.94 -3.48 -14.53
CA LYS A 131 -21.25 -3.14 -13.97
C LYS A 131 -21.19 -1.89 -13.09
N LYS A 132 -20.22 -1.80 -12.17
CA LYS A 132 -20.03 -0.62 -11.30
C LYS A 132 -19.75 0.65 -12.12
N LYS A 133 -18.88 0.55 -13.14
CA LYS A 133 -18.59 1.68 -14.04
C LYS A 133 -19.81 2.14 -14.84
N LYS A 134 -20.73 1.22 -15.17
CA LYS A 134 -21.98 1.54 -15.88
C LYS A 134 -23.04 2.15 -14.95
N GLU A 135 -23.07 1.76 -13.67
CA GLU A 135 -23.94 2.35 -12.65
C GLU A 135 -23.51 3.77 -12.28
N GLU A 136 -22.21 4.04 -12.16
CA GLU A 136 -21.67 5.38 -11.87
C GLU A 136 -21.89 6.37 -13.03
N LYS A 137 -22.10 5.86 -14.26
CA LYS A 137 -22.39 6.66 -15.46
C LYS A 137 -23.87 6.86 -15.74
N LYS A 138 -24.78 6.25 -15.00
CA LYS A 138 -26.20 6.60 -15.11
C LYS A 138 -26.39 7.93 -14.37
N PRO A 139 -26.73 9.04 -15.04
CA PRO A 139 -27.24 10.18 -14.31
C PRO A 139 -28.47 9.69 -13.54
N VAL A 140 -28.48 9.95 -12.24
CA VAL A 140 -29.69 9.87 -11.43
C VAL A 140 -30.66 10.85 -12.08
N VAL A 141 -31.49 10.35 -13.00
CA VAL A 141 -32.70 11.08 -13.40
C VAL A 141 -33.52 11.11 -12.13
N ALA A 142 -33.46 12.24 -11.45
CA ALA A 142 -34.34 12.59 -10.36
C ALA A 142 -35.77 12.47 -10.89
N ARG A 143 -36.41 11.31 -10.68
CA ARG A 143 -37.87 11.26 -10.66
C ARG A 143 -38.30 11.80 -9.30
N GLY A 144 -38.21 13.12 -9.17
CA GLY A 144 -39.02 13.88 -8.24
C GLY A 144 -40.37 14.13 -8.91
N SER A 145 -41.42 13.55 -8.33
CA SER A 145 -42.81 13.85 -8.64
C SER A 145 -43.21 15.29 -8.25
N VAL A 146 -44.49 15.59 -8.52
CA VAL A 146 -45.37 16.68 -8.03
C VAL A 146 -45.26 17.97 -8.87
N TRP A 147 -46.31 18.52 -9.51
CA TRP A 147 -47.77 18.49 -9.31
C TRP A 147 -48.54 18.25 -10.61
#